data_AF-C9L7P4-F1
#
_entry.id   AF-C9L7P4-F1
#
_cell.length_a   1.000
_cell.length_b   1.000
_cell.length_c   1.000
_cell.angle_alpha   90.00
_cell.angle_beta   90.00
_cell.angle_gamma   90.00
#
_symmetry.space_group_name_H-M   'P 1'
#
loop_
_entity.id
_entity.type
_entity.pdbx_description
1 polymer ?
#
loop_
_entity_poly.entity_id
_entity_poly.type
_entity_poly.pdbx_seq_one_letter_code
_entity_poly.pdbx_strand_id
1 'polypeptide(L)'
;MKRIIVNNELDKMRLALGLTEETIQGDVERLFNIASHNKVGNKIMANVPLCLIYIDDSYQRTETFSKAKASEIAANFIEAAYDPIKLNYRDGRFYCPAGQHRIYAHMLMHREYIGAELFQSDYESEIDIFLTQDDNRSKLTPYDRYKAGLAAGKYEDVTLTKICNEYGVRIGTKAKASDTQIGSITTAKRNS
;
A
#
# COMPACT_ATOMS: atom_id res chain seq x y z
N MET A 1 4.89 9.04 23.68
CA MET A 1 5.69 9.76 22.65
C MET A 1 5.22 9.26 21.29
N LYS A 2 4.70 10.13 20.41
CA LYS A 2 4.26 9.74 19.06
C LYS A 2 5.45 9.16 18.29
N ARG A 3 5.31 7.99 17.67
CA ARG A 3 6.36 7.38 16.83
C ARG A 3 6.19 7.85 15.39
N ILE A 4 6.67 9.05 15.07
CA ILE A 4 6.54 9.63 13.72
C ILE A 4 7.63 9.09 12.79
N ILE A 5 7.68 7.76 12.62
CA ILE A 5 8.80 7.06 11.97
C ILE A 5 8.98 7.52 10.52
N VAL A 6 7.89 7.61 9.75
CA VAL A 6 7.99 7.90 8.31
C VAL A 6 8.41 9.34 8.05
N ASN A 7 7.82 10.35 8.72
CA ASN A 7 8.28 11.73 8.57
C ASN A 7 9.75 11.88 9.00
N ASN A 8 10.16 11.27 10.11
CA ASN A 8 11.56 11.35 10.56
C ASN A 8 12.54 10.83 9.50
N GLU A 9 12.21 9.74 8.78
CA GLU A 9 13.08 9.24 7.71
C GLU A 9 13.03 10.14 6.46
N LEU A 10 11.88 10.71 6.13
CA LEU A 10 11.74 11.68 5.04
C LEU A 10 12.50 12.99 5.34
N ASP A 11 12.48 13.45 6.58
CA ASP A 11 13.23 14.64 7.02
C ASP A 11 14.74 14.41 6.94
N LYS A 12 15.22 13.22 7.32
CA LYS A 12 16.63 12.85 7.10
C LYS A 12 16.99 12.87 5.63
N MET A 13 16.10 12.40 4.75
CA MET A 13 16.32 12.43 3.30
C MET A 13 16.40 13.87 2.78
N ARG A 14 15.49 14.74 3.20
CA ARG A 14 15.52 16.18 2.86
C ARG A 14 16.81 16.84 3.31
N LEU A 15 17.23 16.57 4.55
CA LEU A 15 18.45 17.11 5.13
C LEU A 15 19.69 16.63 4.35
N ALA A 16 19.76 15.34 4.02
CA ALA A 16 20.86 14.78 3.24
C ALA A 16 20.98 15.37 1.83
N LEU A 17 19.84 15.78 1.24
CA LEU A 17 19.76 16.45 -0.06
C LEU A 17 19.95 17.97 0.03
N GLY A 18 20.07 18.53 1.24
CA GLY A 18 20.20 19.98 1.43
C GLY A 18 18.97 20.78 1.01
N LEU A 19 17.78 20.17 1.03
CA LEU A 19 16.55 20.81 0.58
C LEU A 19 16.04 21.83 1.61
N THR A 20 15.76 23.04 1.14
CA THR A 20 15.05 24.07 1.92
C THR A 20 13.55 23.96 1.69
N GLU A 21 12.74 24.46 2.62
CA GLU A 21 11.27 24.51 2.45
C GLU A 21 10.85 25.28 1.20
N GLU A 22 11.56 26.36 0.85
CA GLU A 22 11.31 27.12 -0.38
C GLU A 22 11.56 26.28 -1.64
N THR A 23 12.65 25.50 -1.65
CA THR A 23 12.97 24.60 -2.76
C THR A 23 11.91 23.50 -2.88
N ILE A 24 11.51 22.91 -1.74
CA ILE A 24 10.48 21.87 -1.69
C ILE A 24 9.16 22.39 -2.23
N GLN A 25 8.69 23.57 -1.76
CA GLN A 25 7.44 24.16 -2.23
C GLN A 25 7.48 24.47 -3.73
N GLY A 26 8.58 25.06 -4.21
CA GLY A 26 8.76 25.32 -5.64
C GLY A 26 8.77 24.05 -6.48
N ASP A 27 9.40 22.98 -6.00
CA ASP A 27 9.42 21.69 -6.69
C ASP A 27 8.06 20.99 -6.69
N VAL A 28 7.35 21.01 -5.57
CA VAL A 28 5.98 20.48 -5.45
C VAL A 28 5.05 21.21 -6.41
N GLU A 29 5.05 22.54 -6.39
CA GLU A 29 4.21 23.37 -7.26
C GLU A 29 4.52 23.11 -8.74
N ARG A 30 5.81 23.11 -9.11
CA ARG A 30 6.26 22.81 -10.47
C ARG A 30 5.81 21.42 -10.92
N LEU A 31 6.00 20.41 -10.08
CA LEU A 31 5.60 19.03 -10.39
C LEU A 31 4.08 18.93 -10.57
N PHE A 32 3.31 19.49 -9.63
CA PHE A 32 1.86 19.47 -9.70
C PHE A 32 1.35 20.18 -10.95
N ASN A 33 1.92 21.33 -11.29
CA ASN A 33 1.57 22.07 -12.50
C ASN A 33 1.86 21.25 -13.75
N ILE A 34 3.07 20.69 -13.91
CA ILE A 34 3.42 19.88 -15.09
C ILE A 34 2.52 18.64 -15.20
N ALA A 35 2.30 17.93 -14.09
CA ALA A 35 1.45 16.74 -14.07
C ALA A 35 -0.01 17.08 -14.37
N SER A 36 -0.51 18.22 -13.91
CA SER A 36 -1.88 18.69 -14.14
C SER A 36 -2.19 18.97 -15.62
N HIS A 37 -1.17 19.23 -16.45
CA HIS A 37 -1.34 19.36 -17.89
C HIS A 37 -1.42 18.00 -18.61
N ASN A 38 -0.98 16.91 -17.97
CA ASN A 38 -0.90 15.57 -18.53
C ASN A 38 -1.86 14.60 -17.82
N LYS A 39 -3.15 14.97 -17.75
CA LYS A 39 -4.18 14.15 -17.10
C LYS A 39 -4.50 12.91 -17.92
N VAL A 40 -4.77 11.81 -17.21
CA VAL A 40 -5.36 10.59 -17.78
C VAL A 40 -6.82 10.55 -17.31
N GLY A 41 -7.74 10.93 -18.18
CA GLY A 41 -9.12 11.21 -17.80
C GLY A 41 -9.18 12.35 -16.77
N ASN A 42 -9.80 12.11 -15.62
CA ASN A 42 -9.89 13.09 -14.53
C ASN A 42 -8.76 12.95 -13.49
N LYS A 43 -7.80 12.06 -13.71
CA LYS A 43 -6.73 11.75 -12.76
C LYS A 43 -5.42 12.36 -13.20
N ILE A 44 -4.67 12.90 -12.25
CA ILE A 44 -3.30 13.39 -12.45
C ILE A 44 -2.37 12.28 -11.96
N MET A 45 -1.52 11.76 -12.83
CA MET A 45 -0.56 10.71 -12.47
C MET A 45 0.86 11.27 -12.57
N ALA A 46 1.70 10.95 -11.58
CA ALA A 46 3.09 11.38 -11.58
C ALA A 46 3.98 10.41 -10.79
N ASN A 47 5.27 10.35 -11.15
CA ASN A 47 6.30 9.81 -10.27
C ASN A 47 6.80 10.94 -9.37
N VAL A 48 6.58 10.81 -8.06
CA VAL A 48 6.91 11.84 -7.08
C VAL A 48 8.15 11.43 -6.30
N PRO A 49 9.18 12.31 -6.20
CA PRO A 49 10.32 12.07 -5.30
C PRO A 49 9.84 11.88 -3.87
N LEU A 50 10.37 10.87 -3.18
CA LEU A 50 9.95 10.58 -1.80
C LEU A 50 10.15 11.77 -0.87
N CYS A 51 11.24 12.53 -1.03
CA CYS A 51 11.55 13.72 -0.22
C CYS A 51 10.50 14.84 -0.30
N LEU A 52 9.63 14.86 -1.33
CA LEU A 52 8.56 15.86 -1.46
C LEU A 52 7.26 15.46 -0.74
N ILE A 53 7.19 14.25 -0.19
CA ILE A 53 5.95 13.69 0.40
C ILE A 53 5.91 13.94 1.91
N TYR A 54 4.79 14.40 2.43
CA TYR A 54 4.55 14.60 3.85
C TYR A 54 3.45 13.67 4.36
N ILE A 55 3.58 13.24 5.61
CA ILE A 55 2.53 12.56 6.35
C ILE A 55 1.97 13.54 7.38
N ASP A 56 0.65 13.70 7.38
CA ASP A 56 -0.01 14.48 8.43
C ASP A 56 -0.23 13.60 9.67
N ASP A 57 0.47 13.91 10.77
CA ASP A 57 0.45 13.14 12.01
C ASP A 57 -0.68 13.56 12.97
N SER A 58 -1.49 14.54 12.59
CA SER A 58 -2.63 15.01 13.40
C SER A 58 -3.79 14.01 13.39
N TYR A 59 -4.07 13.39 12.24
CA TYR A 59 -5.16 12.42 12.07
C TYR A 59 -4.69 11.00 11.72
N GLN A 60 -3.46 10.81 11.23
CA GLN A 60 -2.98 9.48 10.86
C GLN A 60 -2.34 8.71 12.02
N ARG A 61 -2.48 7.38 11.97
CA ARG A 61 -1.96 6.43 12.97
C ARG A 61 -0.44 6.27 12.89
N THR A 62 0.31 7.26 13.34
CA THR A 62 1.79 7.19 13.35
C THR A 62 2.31 6.29 14.48
N GLU A 63 1.63 6.25 15.62
CA GLU A 63 2.01 5.47 16.81
C GLU A 63 1.92 3.95 16.65
N THR A 64 1.03 3.46 15.79
CA THR A 64 0.87 2.03 15.50
C THR A 64 1.60 1.57 14.23
N PHE A 65 2.47 2.42 13.68
CA PHE A 65 3.26 2.08 12.51
C PHE A 65 4.11 0.82 12.74
N SER A 66 4.08 -0.10 11.77
CA SER A 66 4.76 -1.40 11.85
C SER A 66 5.82 -1.49 10.78
N LYS A 67 7.09 -1.45 11.20
CA LYS A 67 8.24 -1.68 10.32
C LYS A 67 8.18 -3.06 9.67
N ALA A 68 7.76 -4.09 10.40
CA ALA A 68 7.63 -5.45 9.88
C ALA A 68 6.68 -5.54 8.68
N LYS A 69 5.51 -4.86 8.75
CA LYS A 69 4.59 -4.79 7.61
C LYS A 69 5.22 -4.08 6.41
N ALA A 70 5.97 -3.01 6.64
CA ALA A 70 6.65 -2.31 5.56
C ALA A 70 7.79 -3.14 4.95
N SER A 71 8.51 -3.93 5.75
CA SER A 71 9.51 -4.89 5.27
C SER A 71 8.88 -6.01 4.45
N GLU A 72 7.70 -6.51 4.84
CA GLU A 72 6.95 -7.50 4.05
C GLU A 72 6.53 -6.94 2.69
N ILE A 73 6.06 -5.68 2.66
CA ILE A 73 5.72 -4.95 1.43
C ILE A 73 6.96 -4.83 0.53
N ALA A 74 8.11 -4.44 1.09
CA ALA A 74 9.36 -4.32 0.34
C ALA A 74 9.85 -5.65 -0.22
N ALA A 75 9.80 -6.73 0.59
CA ALA A 75 10.28 -8.05 0.19
C ALA A 75 9.39 -8.71 -0.90
N ASN A 76 8.10 -8.40 -0.92
CA ASN A 76 7.13 -8.95 -1.87
C ASN A 76 6.66 -7.91 -2.90
N PHE A 77 7.47 -6.88 -3.15
CA PHE A 77 7.08 -5.78 -4.02
C PHE A 77 6.98 -6.25 -5.48
N ILE A 78 5.83 -5.97 -6.12
CA ILE A 78 5.57 -6.28 -7.54
C ILE A 78 4.99 -5.03 -8.17
N GLU A 79 5.79 -4.29 -8.93
CA GLU A 79 5.42 -2.96 -9.49
C GLU A 79 4.04 -2.98 -10.16
N ALA A 80 3.79 -3.93 -11.05
CA ALA A 80 2.56 -4.02 -11.83
C ALA A 80 1.30 -4.32 -10.99
N ALA A 81 1.46 -4.81 -9.76
CA ALA A 81 0.36 -5.10 -8.85
C ALA A 81 0.08 -3.95 -7.86
N TYR A 82 0.93 -2.92 -7.83
CA TYR A 82 0.80 -1.82 -6.89
C TYR A 82 -0.03 -0.68 -7.48
N ASP A 83 -1.10 -0.33 -6.75
CA ASP A 83 -1.81 0.92 -7.01
C ASP A 83 -0.90 2.11 -6.65
N PRO A 84 -0.91 3.19 -7.46
CA PRO A 84 -0.33 4.46 -7.07
C PRO A 84 -0.81 4.91 -5.69
N ILE A 85 0.05 5.61 -4.93
CA ILE A 85 -0.39 6.28 -3.71
C ILE A 85 -1.22 7.52 -4.06
N LYS A 86 -2.10 7.95 -3.16
CA LYS A 86 -2.80 9.23 -3.33
C LYS A 86 -1.98 10.32 -2.65
N LEU A 87 -1.81 11.46 -3.32
CA LEU A 87 -1.14 12.65 -2.77
C LEU A 87 -2.01 13.89 -2.97
N ASN A 88 -2.38 14.54 -1.88
CA ASN A 88 -3.08 15.81 -1.90
C ASN A 88 -2.08 16.95 -2.00
N TYR A 89 -2.23 17.81 -3.01
CA TYR A 89 -1.54 19.08 -3.09
C TYR A 89 -2.31 20.14 -2.29
N ARG A 90 -1.78 20.48 -1.11
CA ARG A 90 -2.31 21.57 -0.27
C ARG A 90 -1.17 22.24 0.48
N ASP A 91 -1.32 23.53 0.76
CA ASP A 91 -0.34 24.32 1.54
C ASP A 91 1.08 24.25 0.97
N GLY A 92 1.22 24.14 -0.36
CA GLY A 92 2.50 24.02 -1.06
C GLY A 92 3.21 22.67 -0.87
N ARG A 93 2.53 21.63 -0.37
CA ARG A 93 3.11 20.31 -0.11
C ARG A 93 2.25 19.17 -0.65
N PHE A 94 2.87 18.01 -0.84
CA PHE A 94 2.16 16.75 -1.11
C PHE A 94 1.92 15.96 0.17
N TYR A 95 0.68 15.92 0.64
CA TYR A 95 0.28 15.11 1.78
C TYR A 95 -0.27 13.76 1.34
N CYS A 96 0.24 12.67 1.93
CA CYS A 96 -0.26 11.32 1.67
C CYS A 96 -1.30 10.95 2.72
N PRO A 97 -2.62 10.96 2.42
CA PRO A 97 -3.64 10.55 3.38
C PRO A 97 -3.51 9.08 3.77
N ALA A 98 -3.14 8.21 2.83
CA ALA A 98 -3.08 6.76 3.04
C ALA A 98 -1.95 6.10 2.23
N GLY A 99 -0.88 5.70 2.92
CA GLY A 99 0.25 5.04 2.24
C GLY A 99 1.55 4.92 3.02
N GLN A 100 1.56 5.19 4.33
CA GLN A 100 2.79 5.23 5.15
C GLN A 100 3.68 3.99 4.98
N HIS A 101 3.12 2.77 5.03
CA HIS A 101 3.91 1.55 4.85
C HIS A 101 4.48 1.39 3.45
N ARG A 102 3.76 1.88 2.42
CA ARG A 102 4.24 1.84 1.02
C ARG A 102 5.39 2.80 0.80
N ILE A 103 5.30 4.01 1.35
CA ILE A 103 6.38 5.01 1.32
C ILE A 103 7.61 4.46 2.05
N TYR A 104 7.43 3.90 3.25
CA TYR A 104 8.53 3.31 4.01
C TYR A 104 9.17 2.12 3.29
N ALA A 105 8.37 1.26 2.66
CA ALA A 105 8.90 0.18 1.84
C ALA A 105 9.74 0.69 0.67
N HIS A 106 9.34 1.79 0.01
CA HIS A 106 10.16 2.40 -1.06
C HIS A 106 11.50 2.91 -0.54
N MET A 107 11.54 3.49 0.67
CA MET A 107 12.79 3.85 1.32
C MET A 107 13.66 2.62 1.61
N LEU A 108 13.09 1.52 2.11
CA LEU A 108 13.80 0.26 2.35
C LEU A 108 14.36 -0.37 1.06
N MET A 109 13.68 -0.16 -0.07
CA MET A 109 14.12 -0.62 -1.39
C MET A 109 15.09 0.34 -2.08
N HIS A 110 15.52 1.42 -1.39
CA HIS A 110 16.39 2.47 -1.94
C HIS A 110 15.85 3.11 -3.23
N ARG A 111 14.51 3.27 -3.31
CA ARG A 111 13.87 3.96 -4.42
C ARG A 111 13.77 5.45 -4.13
N GLU A 112 14.04 6.27 -5.14
CA GLU A 112 13.96 7.73 -5.02
C GLU A 112 12.55 8.26 -5.30
N TYR A 113 11.76 7.53 -6.09
CA TYR A 113 10.45 7.94 -6.58
C TYR A 113 9.38 6.90 -6.25
N ILE A 114 8.12 7.35 -6.16
CA ILE A 114 6.94 6.51 -6.05
C ILE A 114 5.85 7.00 -7.01
N GLY A 115 5.15 6.07 -7.66
CA GLY A 115 4.00 6.39 -8.49
C GLY A 115 2.83 6.90 -7.64
N ALA A 116 2.27 8.04 -8.03
CA ALA A 116 1.20 8.71 -7.31
C ALA A 116 0.07 9.21 -8.22
N GLU A 117 -1.15 9.12 -7.70
CA GLU A 117 -2.32 9.86 -8.15
C GLU A 117 -2.40 11.17 -7.35
N LEU A 118 -2.19 12.29 -8.04
CA LEU A 118 -2.25 13.63 -7.45
C LEU A 118 -3.68 14.17 -7.50
N PHE A 119 -4.06 14.87 -6.45
CA PHE A 119 -5.31 15.61 -6.40
C PHE A 119 -5.12 16.88 -5.55
N GLN A 120 -6.10 17.77 -5.57
CA GLN A 120 -6.11 18.97 -4.73
C GLN A 120 -7.47 19.06 -4.06
N SER A 121 -7.47 19.05 -2.72
CA SER A 121 -8.65 19.26 -1.90
C SER A 121 -8.29 20.00 -0.61
N ASP A 122 -9.30 20.50 0.08
CA ASP A 122 -9.11 20.99 1.45
C ASP A 122 -8.76 19.87 2.43
N TYR A 123 -8.40 20.28 3.64
CA TYR A 123 -7.98 19.40 4.73
C TYR A 123 -9.10 18.45 5.18
N GLU A 124 -10.34 18.93 5.25
CA GLU A 124 -11.49 18.11 5.66
C GLU A 124 -11.78 17.00 4.65
N SER A 125 -11.76 17.31 3.35
CA SER A 125 -11.93 16.31 2.29
C SER A 125 -10.80 15.27 2.28
N GLU A 126 -9.57 15.66 2.64
CA GLU A 126 -8.45 14.73 2.80
C GLU A 126 -8.69 13.74 3.94
N ILE A 127 -9.24 14.22 5.07
CA ILE A 127 -9.62 13.35 6.19
C ILE A 127 -10.70 12.37 5.76
N ASP A 128 -11.72 12.80 5.02
CA ASP A 128 -12.77 11.92 4.51
C ASP A 128 -12.20 10.81 3.61
N ILE A 129 -11.20 11.13 2.77
CA ILE A 129 -10.48 10.15 1.97
C ILE A 129 -9.75 9.13 2.86
N PHE A 130 -9.15 9.57 3.97
CA PHE A 130 -8.51 8.67 4.92
C PHE A 130 -9.52 7.77 5.64
N LEU A 131 -10.67 8.31 6.05
CA LEU A 131 -11.72 7.57 6.75
C LEU A 131 -12.35 6.49 5.86
N THR A 132 -12.53 6.79 4.57
CA THR A 132 -13.22 5.92 3.61
C THR A 132 -12.28 5.03 2.77
N GLN A 133 -10.98 5.00 3.10
CA GLN A 133 -9.96 4.33 2.26
C GLN A 133 -10.21 2.82 2.04
N ASP A 134 -10.83 2.16 3.02
CA ASP A 134 -11.17 0.74 3.00
C ASP A 134 -12.61 0.48 2.52
N ASP A 135 -13.43 1.52 2.38
CA ASP A 135 -14.82 1.39 1.96
C ASP A 135 -14.87 0.94 0.50
N ASN A 136 -15.72 -0.06 0.23
CA ASN A 136 -15.90 -0.65 -1.09
C ASN A 136 -14.71 -1.48 -1.62
N ARG A 137 -13.73 -1.86 -0.79
CA ARG A 137 -12.67 -2.81 -1.17
C ARG A 137 -12.94 -4.20 -0.61
N SER A 138 -13.24 -5.15 -1.49
CA SER A 138 -13.31 -6.56 -1.11
C SER A 138 -11.91 -7.17 -1.08
N LYS A 139 -11.49 -7.68 0.08
CA LYS A 139 -10.26 -8.44 0.20
C LYS A 139 -10.43 -9.77 -0.51
N LEU A 140 -9.40 -10.22 -1.25
CA LEU A 140 -9.35 -11.59 -1.76
C LEU A 140 -9.61 -12.55 -0.60
N THR A 141 -10.50 -13.51 -0.80
CA THR A 141 -10.76 -14.55 0.20
C THR A 141 -9.63 -15.59 0.17
N PRO A 142 -9.49 -16.44 1.20
CA PRO A 142 -8.48 -17.50 1.18
C PRO A 142 -8.76 -18.50 0.05
N TYR A 143 -10.03 -18.74 -0.28
CA TYR A 143 -10.43 -19.55 -1.42
C TYR A 143 -9.99 -18.96 -2.77
N ASP A 144 -10.09 -17.64 -2.95
CA ASP A 144 -9.62 -16.97 -4.17
C ASP A 144 -8.10 -17.12 -4.33
N ARG A 145 -7.36 -16.98 -3.22
CA ARG A 145 -5.90 -17.19 -3.21
C ARG A 145 -5.52 -18.63 -3.55
N TYR A 146 -6.22 -19.61 -2.98
CA TYR A 146 -6.02 -21.03 -3.30
C TYR A 146 -6.25 -21.31 -4.78
N LYS A 147 -7.35 -20.82 -5.37
CA LYS A 147 -7.61 -20.98 -6.82
C LYS A 147 -6.52 -20.33 -7.68
N ALA A 148 -6.07 -19.13 -7.32
CA ALA A 148 -4.99 -18.46 -8.02
C ALA A 148 -3.66 -19.21 -7.88
N GLY A 149 -3.36 -19.73 -6.69
CA GLY A 149 -2.17 -20.53 -6.41
C GLY A 149 -2.15 -21.86 -7.18
N LEU A 150 -3.30 -22.50 -7.33
CA LEU A 150 -3.45 -23.65 -8.22
C LEU A 150 -3.16 -23.33 -9.68
N ALA A 151 -3.72 -22.24 -10.20
CA ALA A 151 -3.44 -21.80 -11.57
C ALA A 151 -1.96 -21.48 -11.78
N ALA A 152 -1.29 -20.96 -10.75
CA ALA A 152 0.15 -20.68 -10.74
C ALA A 152 1.02 -21.92 -10.47
N GLY A 153 0.43 -23.09 -10.20
CA GLY A 153 1.18 -24.32 -9.91
C GLY A 153 1.94 -24.30 -8.59
N LYS A 154 1.51 -23.50 -7.60
CA LYS A 154 2.16 -23.46 -6.28
C LYS A 154 2.11 -24.83 -5.60
N TYR A 155 3.25 -25.28 -5.11
CA TYR A 155 3.42 -26.62 -4.57
C TYR A 155 2.41 -26.93 -3.46
N GLU A 156 2.21 -25.98 -2.54
CA GLU A 156 1.30 -26.13 -1.40
C GLU A 156 -0.14 -26.31 -1.85
N ASP A 157 -0.62 -25.47 -2.78
CA ASP A 157 -2.00 -25.50 -3.27
C ASP A 157 -2.27 -26.76 -4.11
N VAL A 158 -1.32 -27.16 -4.96
CA VAL A 158 -1.41 -28.38 -5.77
C VAL A 158 -1.40 -29.62 -4.87
N THR A 159 -0.52 -29.65 -3.87
CA THR A 159 -0.42 -30.77 -2.92
C THR A 159 -1.69 -30.88 -2.07
N LEU A 160 -2.18 -29.76 -1.55
CA LEU A 160 -3.42 -29.71 -0.78
C LEU A 160 -4.60 -30.25 -1.60
N THR A 161 -4.68 -29.90 -2.89
CA THR A 161 -5.72 -30.40 -3.80
C THR A 161 -5.62 -31.89 -4.04
N LYS A 162 -4.41 -32.41 -4.24
CA LYS A 162 -4.18 -33.86 -4.42
C LYS A 162 -4.64 -34.64 -3.20
N ILE A 163 -4.25 -34.19 -2.00
CA ILE A 163 -4.65 -34.81 -0.73
C ILE A 163 -6.17 -34.76 -0.58
N CYS A 164 -6.79 -33.59 -0.78
CA CYS A 164 -8.24 -33.47 -0.67
C CYS A 164 -8.98 -34.40 -1.66
N ASN A 165 -8.52 -34.50 -2.90
CA ASN A 165 -9.11 -35.41 -3.89
C ASN A 165 -8.94 -36.88 -3.51
N GLU A 166 -7.79 -37.27 -2.95
CA GLU A 166 -7.51 -38.63 -2.47
C GLU A 166 -8.50 -39.07 -1.37
N TYR A 167 -8.83 -38.16 -0.45
CA TYR A 167 -9.76 -38.41 0.65
C TYR A 167 -11.23 -38.06 0.34
N GLY A 168 -11.57 -37.71 -0.92
CA GLY A 168 -12.94 -37.35 -1.31
C GLY A 168 -13.45 -36.05 -0.66
N VAL A 169 -12.54 -35.17 -0.23
CA VAL A 169 -12.83 -33.90 0.42
C VAL A 169 -12.76 -32.76 -0.59
N ARG A 170 -13.70 -31.83 -0.53
CA ARG A 170 -13.69 -30.64 -1.39
C ARG A 170 -13.24 -29.40 -0.62
N ILE A 171 -12.44 -28.56 -1.27
CA ILE A 171 -12.07 -27.24 -0.75
C ILE A 171 -13.10 -26.25 -1.25
N GLY A 172 -13.73 -25.51 -0.34
CA GLY A 172 -14.68 -24.47 -0.73
C GLY A 172 -14.71 -23.30 0.23
N THR A 173 -15.59 -22.35 -0.04
CA THR A 173 -15.61 -21.02 0.60
C THR A 173 -16.07 -21.03 2.06
N LYS A 174 -16.88 -22.02 2.46
CA LYS A 174 -17.36 -22.22 3.85
C LYS A 174 -17.52 -23.70 4.15
N ALA A 175 -17.04 -24.17 5.30
CA ALA A 175 -17.37 -25.51 5.76
C ALA A 175 -18.85 -25.57 6.18
N LYS A 176 -19.59 -26.59 5.73
CA LYS A 176 -20.93 -26.91 6.24
C LYS A 176 -20.84 -28.22 7.00
N ALA A 177 -21.49 -28.29 8.17
CA ALA A 177 -21.39 -29.44 9.09
C ALA A 177 -21.90 -30.76 8.51
N SER A 178 -22.64 -30.73 7.40
CA SER A 178 -23.24 -31.89 6.73
C SER A 178 -22.53 -32.30 5.44
N ASP A 179 -21.38 -31.71 5.11
CA ASP A 179 -20.69 -31.90 3.82
C ASP A 179 -19.22 -32.27 4.06
N THR A 180 -18.62 -33.13 3.23
CA THR A 180 -17.17 -33.44 3.25
C THR A 180 -16.38 -32.27 2.64
N GLN A 181 -16.51 -31.10 3.26
CA GLN A 181 -15.94 -29.86 2.78
C GLN A 181 -15.06 -29.21 3.86
N ILE A 182 -13.79 -29.01 3.55
CA ILE A 182 -12.90 -28.19 4.38
C ILE A 182 -13.04 -26.74 3.92
N GLY A 183 -13.27 -25.84 4.88
CA GLY A 183 -13.22 -24.39 4.64
C GLY A 183 -11.77 -23.96 4.36
N SER A 184 -11.57 -23.07 3.40
CA SER A 184 -10.24 -22.61 3.00
C SER A 184 -9.39 -22.16 4.19
N ILE A 185 -8.22 -22.78 4.38
CA ILE A 185 -7.31 -22.53 5.49
C ILE A 185 -6.49 -21.27 5.21
N THR A 186 -6.47 -20.32 6.14
CA THR A 186 -5.73 -19.04 6.03
C THR A 186 -4.26 -19.16 6.39
N THR A 187 -3.88 -20.17 7.19
CA THR A 187 -2.48 -20.38 7.62
C THR A 187 -2.28 -21.83 8.04
N ALA A 188 -1.26 -22.49 7.47
CA ALA A 188 -0.73 -23.76 7.96
C ALA A 188 0.77 -23.58 8.19
N LYS A 189 1.22 -23.65 9.44
CA LYS A 189 2.64 -23.54 9.81
C LYS A 189 3.14 -24.89 10.31
N ARG A 190 4.32 -25.29 9.86
CA ARG A 190 5.07 -26.41 10.44
C ARG A 190 5.56 -25.96 11.83
N ASN A 191 5.30 -26.75 12.86
CA ASN A 191 5.99 -26.55 14.13
C ASN A 191 7.49 -26.77 13.89
N SER A 192 8.26 -25.69 13.99
CA SER A 192 9.72 -25.70 14.10
C SER A 192 10.14 -26.11 15.50
#